data_AF-A0AAV6IRF1-F1
#
_entry.id   AF-A0AAV6IRF1-F1
#
_cell.length_a   1.000
_cell.length_b   1.000
_cell.length_c   1.000
_cell.angle_alpha   90.00
_cell.angle_beta   90.00
_cell.angle_gamma   90.00
#
_symmetry.space_group_name_H-M   'P 1'
#
loop_
_entity.id
_entity.type
_entity.pdbx_description
1 polymer ?
#
loop_
_entity_poly.entity_id
_entity_poly.type
_entity_poly.pdbx_seq_one_letter_code
_entity_poly.pdbx_strand_id
1 'polypeptide(L)'
;MFTFLFDDLGVPQDYRHMEGSGVNTYTLINKAGKAHYVKFHWKPTCGVKCLLEEEAIKVGGANHSHATQDLYDSIAAGNYPEWKLFIQTNDPDHEDRFDSDPLDVTKTWPEDILPLQPVGRLVLNKNIDNFFAENEQLAFCPAIIVPLR
;
A
#
# COMPACT_ATOMS: atom_id res chain seq x y z
N MET A 1 4.73 -15.06 1.10
CA MET A 1 4.70 -14.40 -0.23
C MET A 1 3.94 -15.23 -1.25
N PHE A 2 4.39 -16.44 -1.62
CA PHE A 2 3.66 -17.28 -2.59
C PHE A 2 2.19 -17.51 -2.25
N THR A 3 1.86 -17.68 -0.97
CA THR A 3 0.48 -17.81 -0.51
C THR A 3 -0.39 -16.60 -0.83
N PHE A 4 0.16 -15.37 -0.79
CA PHE A 4 -0.58 -14.16 -1.19
C PHE A 4 -0.70 -14.03 -2.71
N LEU A 5 0.32 -14.48 -3.46
CA LEU A 5 0.31 -14.44 -4.92
C LEU A 5 -0.74 -15.39 -5.52
N PHE A 6 -0.95 -16.55 -4.90
CA PHE A 6 -1.94 -17.55 -5.33
C PHE A 6 -3.30 -17.40 -4.62
N ASP A 7 -3.47 -16.35 -3.83
CA ASP A 7 -4.75 -15.92 -3.29
C ASP A 7 -5.40 -14.91 -4.24
N ASP A 8 -6.67 -14.56 -4.00
CA ASP A 8 -7.39 -13.56 -4.80
C ASP A 8 -6.64 -12.22 -4.85
N LEU A 9 -5.91 -11.86 -3.78
CA LEU A 9 -5.06 -10.66 -3.72
C LEU A 9 -3.98 -10.61 -4.80
N GLY A 10 -3.61 -11.76 -5.39
CA GLY A 10 -2.69 -11.85 -6.51
C GLY A 10 -3.28 -11.40 -7.85
N VAL A 11 -4.60 -11.26 -7.95
CA VAL A 11 -5.32 -10.87 -9.17
C VAL A 11 -6.30 -9.72 -8.88
N PRO A 12 -5.78 -8.54 -8.50
CA PRO A 12 -6.63 -7.39 -8.19
C PRO A 12 -7.42 -6.93 -9.40
N GLN A 13 -8.64 -6.42 -9.17
CA GLN A 13 -9.51 -5.93 -10.25
C GLN A 13 -8.97 -4.65 -10.91
N ASP A 14 -8.49 -3.72 -10.10
CA ASP A 14 -7.92 -2.44 -10.52
C ASP A 14 -7.12 -1.88 -9.34
N TYR A 15 -6.39 -0.78 -9.56
CA TYR A 15 -5.56 -0.20 -8.50
C TYR A 15 -6.37 0.34 -7.32
N ARG A 16 -7.56 0.89 -7.57
CA ARG A 16 -8.34 1.64 -6.56
C ARG A 16 -8.90 0.73 -5.49
N HIS A 17 -9.11 -0.55 -5.81
CA HIS A 17 -9.56 -1.57 -4.86
C HIS A 17 -8.42 -2.43 -4.29
N MET A 18 -7.17 -1.95 -4.33
CA MET A 18 -6.02 -2.65 -3.72
C MET A 18 -5.60 -2.03 -2.39
N GLU A 19 -5.19 -2.88 -1.46
CA GLU A 19 -4.42 -2.46 -0.30
C GLU A 19 -2.96 -2.18 -0.68
N GLY A 20 -2.27 -1.40 0.14
CA GLY A 20 -0.83 -1.16 0.03
C GLY A 20 -0.13 -1.44 1.35
N SER A 21 1.11 -1.93 1.28
CA SER A 21 1.94 -2.19 2.45
C SER A 21 3.36 -1.70 2.20
N GLY A 22 3.96 -1.09 3.23
CA GLY A 22 5.39 -0.75 3.22
C GLY A 22 6.30 -1.97 3.32
N VAL A 23 5.75 -3.13 3.73
CA VAL A 23 6.42 -4.43 3.95
C VAL A 23 7.50 -4.40 5.03
N ASN A 24 8.56 -3.64 4.79
CA ASN A 24 9.68 -3.43 5.70
C ASN A 24 9.24 -2.71 6.98
N THR A 25 9.96 -3.00 8.05
CA THR A 25 9.88 -2.27 9.30
C THR A 25 10.79 -1.04 9.21
N TYR A 26 10.20 0.15 9.31
CA TYR A 26 10.91 1.43 9.34
C TYR A 26 11.05 1.92 10.78
N THR A 27 11.73 3.04 10.99
CA THR A 27 11.84 3.69 12.29
C THR A 27 11.28 5.11 12.24
N LEU A 28 10.39 5.43 13.19
CA LEU A 28 9.99 6.80 13.49
C LEU A 28 10.72 7.29 14.74
N ILE A 29 11.25 8.51 14.68
CA ILE A 29 11.90 9.18 15.80
C ILE A 29 10.99 10.32 16.25
N ASN A 30 10.63 10.33 17.52
CA ASN A 30 9.81 11.40 18.09
C ASN A 30 10.67 12.61 18.51
N LYS A 31 10.03 13.70 18.97
CA LYS A 31 10.72 14.93 19.39
C LYS A 31 11.73 14.75 20.53
N ALA A 32 11.58 13.70 21.34
CA ALA A 32 12.50 13.36 22.42
C ALA A 32 13.67 12.48 21.96
N GLY A 33 13.76 12.16 20.66
CA GLY A 33 14.79 11.28 20.11
C GLY A 33 14.52 9.78 20.33
N LYS A 34 13.34 9.40 20.85
CA LYS A 34 13.00 7.98 21.02
C LYS A 34 12.54 7.39 19.69
N ALA A 35 13.12 6.24 19.34
CA ALA A 35 12.80 5.45 18.18
C ALA A 35 11.60 4.53 18.43
N HIS A 36 10.75 4.38 17.42
CA HIS A 36 9.66 3.41 17.35
C HIS A 36 9.72 2.70 16.00
N TYR A 37 9.63 1.38 16.02
CA TYR A 37 9.46 0.62 14.78
C TYR A 37 8.06 0.87 14.21
N VAL A 38 7.96 0.96 12.89
CA VAL A 38 6.70 1.23 12.21
C VAL A 38 6.52 0.37 10.96
N LYS A 39 5.29 -0.09 10.72
CA LYS A 39 4.82 -0.59 9.42
C LYS A 39 3.71 0.32 8.88
N PHE A 40 3.74 0.60 7.58
CA PHE A 40 2.79 1.47 6.89
C PHE A 40 1.79 0.65 6.08
N HIS A 41 0.52 1.04 6.16
CA HIS A 41 -0.59 0.34 5.52
C HIS A 41 -1.51 1.34 4.82
N TRP A 42 -1.87 1.05 3.57
CA TRP A 42 -2.87 1.78 2.81
C TRP A 42 -4.10 0.92 2.65
N LYS A 43 -5.26 1.46 3.05
CA LYS A 43 -6.55 0.78 2.92
C LYS A 43 -7.44 1.57 1.96
N PRO A 44 -7.93 0.96 0.86
CA PRO A 44 -8.77 1.64 -0.11
C PRO A 44 -10.13 1.96 0.50
N THR A 45 -10.66 3.15 0.26
CA THR A 45 -11.96 3.54 0.83
C THR A 45 -13.15 2.94 0.08
N CYS A 46 -12.95 2.50 -1.16
CA CYS A 46 -13.96 1.79 -1.95
C CYS A 46 -13.97 0.26 -1.73
N GLY A 47 -13.18 -0.23 -0.76
CA GLY A 47 -13.08 -1.65 -0.43
C GLY A 47 -12.12 -2.41 -1.36
N VAL A 48 -11.85 -3.67 -1.00
CA VAL A 48 -10.95 -4.55 -1.76
C VAL A 48 -11.75 -5.39 -2.74
N LYS A 49 -11.26 -5.52 -3.99
CA LYS A 49 -11.86 -6.33 -5.05
C LYS A 49 -10.80 -6.98 -5.91
N CYS A 50 -11.05 -8.24 -6.24
CA CYS A 50 -10.19 -9.07 -7.05
C CYS A 50 -11.02 -9.71 -8.17
N LEU A 51 -10.37 -10.07 -9.28
CA LEU A 51 -11.00 -10.79 -10.37
C LEU A 51 -11.09 -12.27 -10.02
N LEU A 52 -12.18 -12.91 -10.45
CA LEU A 52 -12.21 -14.36 -10.54
C LEU A 52 -11.33 -14.82 -11.72
N GLU A 53 -10.87 -16.07 -11.68
CA GLU A 53 -9.98 -16.64 -12.71
C GLU A 53 -10.53 -16.47 -14.15
N GLU A 54 -11.81 -16.78 -14.35
CA GLU A 54 -12.45 -16.63 -15.66
C GLU A 54 -12.54 -15.18 -16.13
N GLU A 55 -12.70 -14.24 -15.20
CA GLU A 55 -12.75 -12.81 -15.49
C GLU A 55 -11.36 -12.30 -15.84
N ALA A 56 -10.33 -12.74 -15.12
CA ALA A 56 -8.94 -12.41 -15.38
C ALA A 56 -8.51 -12.85 -16.79
N ILE A 57 -8.91 -14.04 -17.23
CA ILE A 57 -8.64 -14.52 -18.60
C ILE A 57 -9.29 -13.60 -19.64
N LYS A 58 -10.57 -13.24 -19.43
CA LYS A 58 -11.30 -12.36 -20.36
C LYS A 58 -10.71 -10.96 -20.41
N VAL A 59 -10.46 -10.35 -19.25
CA VAL A 59 -9.91 -8.99 -19.14
C VAL A 59 -8.48 -8.96 -19.68
N GLY A 60 -7.64 -9.93 -19.33
CA GLY A 60 -6.27 -10.02 -19.84
C GLY A 60 -6.18 -10.15 -21.36
N GLY A 61 -7.14 -10.87 -21.98
CA GLY A 61 -7.23 -10.97 -23.44
C GLY A 61 -7.81 -9.73 -24.13
N ALA A 62 -8.74 -9.03 -23.48
CA ALA A 62 -9.43 -7.88 -24.08
C ALA A 62 -8.69 -6.55 -23.85
N ASN A 63 -8.15 -6.33 -22.65
CA ASN A 63 -7.49 -5.10 -22.24
C ASN A 63 -6.48 -5.34 -21.12
N HIS A 64 -5.21 -5.49 -21.51
CA HIS A 64 -4.09 -5.63 -20.58
C HIS A 64 -3.81 -4.34 -19.76
N SER A 65 -4.38 -3.20 -20.15
CA SER A 65 -4.25 -1.91 -19.45
C SER A 65 -5.49 -1.53 -18.62
N HIS A 66 -6.38 -2.48 -18.33
CA HIS A 66 -7.66 -2.23 -17.65
C HIS A 66 -7.52 -1.43 -16.35
N ALA A 67 -6.56 -1.77 -15.48
CA ALA A 67 -6.36 -1.08 -14.20
C ALA A 67 -5.91 0.39 -14.38
N THR A 68 -5.03 0.64 -15.36
CA THR A 68 -4.60 2.00 -15.72
C THR A 68 -5.76 2.79 -16.31
N GLN A 69 -6.54 2.18 -17.20
CA GLN A 69 -7.73 2.82 -17.78
C GLN A 69 -8.75 3.18 -16.70
N ASP A 70 -9.10 2.25 -15.81
CA ASP A 70 -10.02 2.50 -14.70
C ASP A 70 -9.58 3.68 -13.83
N LEU A 71 -8.28 3.78 -13.51
CA LEU A 71 -7.74 4.90 -12.73
C LEU A 71 -7.94 6.24 -13.46
N TYR A 72 -7.58 6.31 -14.75
CA TYR A 72 -7.71 7.53 -15.54
C TYR A 72 -9.17 7.96 -15.69
N ASP A 73 -10.05 7.02 -16.06
CA ASP A 73 -11.47 7.26 -16.28
C ASP A 73 -12.15 7.70 -14.98
N SER A 74 -11.78 7.09 -13.85
CA SER A 74 -12.31 7.46 -12.53
C SER A 74 -11.92 8.87 -12.13
N ILE A 75 -10.65 9.26 -12.33
CA ILE A 75 -10.20 10.62 -12.03
C ILE A 75 -10.88 11.63 -12.96
N ALA A 76 -10.99 11.33 -14.26
CA ALA A 76 -11.64 12.19 -15.24
C ALA A 76 -13.14 12.38 -14.95
N ALA A 77 -13.81 11.35 -14.42
CA ALA A 77 -15.20 11.40 -13.99
C ALA A 77 -15.43 12.10 -12.63
N GLY A 78 -14.38 12.54 -11.94
CA GLY A 78 -14.47 13.12 -10.59
C GLY A 78 -14.64 12.09 -9.47
N ASN A 79 -14.56 10.80 -9.79
CA ASN A 79 -14.62 9.68 -8.84
C ASN A 79 -13.21 9.37 -8.30
N TYR A 80 -12.65 10.34 -7.56
CA TYR A 80 -11.27 10.28 -7.11
C TYR A 80 -11.00 9.09 -6.19
N PRO A 81 -10.05 8.20 -6.52
CA PRO A 81 -9.66 7.15 -5.60
C PRO A 81 -8.98 7.71 -4.36
N GLU A 82 -9.30 7.06 -3.24
CA GLU A 82 -8.83 7.44 -1.91
C GLU A 82 -8.34 6.22 -1.14
N TRP A 83 -7.24 6.40 -0.42
CA TRP A 83 -6.73 5.44 0.55
C TRP A 83 -6.51 6.11 1.90
N LYS A 84 -6.85 5.41 2.98
CA LYS A 84 -6.50 5.80 4.34
C LYS A 84 -5.13 5.23 4.70
N LEU A 85 -4.25 6.07 5.24
CA LEU A 85 -2.96 5.66 5.78
C LEU A 85 -3.15 5.22 7.22
N PHE A 86 -2.68 4.03 7.53
CA PHE A 86 -2.56 3.50 8.88
C PHE A 86 -1.10 3.17 9.18
N ILE A 87 -0.76 3.20 10.46
CA ILE A 87 0.51 2.68 10.97
C ILE A 87 0.27 1.64 12.06
N GLN A 88 1.17 0.66 12.14
CA GLN A 88 1.38 -0.13 13.34
C GLN A 88 2.71 0.30 13.95
N THR A 89 2.79 0.43 15.27
CA THR A 89 4.01 0.86 15.97
C THR A 89 4.43 -0.15 17.02
N ASN A 90 5.71 -0.49 17.07
CA ASN A 90 6.30 -1.30 18.13
C ASN A 90 7.45 -0.54 18.83
N ASP A 91 7.61 -0.75 20.13
CA ASP A 91 8.77 -0.26 20.88
C ASP A 91 9.95 -1.22 20.64
N PRO A 92 11.13 -0.73 20.19
CA PRO A 92 12.30 -1.59 20.04
C PRO A 92 12.65 -2.38 21.32
N ASP A 93 12.40 -1.80 22.49
CA ASP A 93 12.61 -2.46 23.80
C ASP A 93 11.69 -3.69 24.03
N HIS A 94 10.69 -3.90 23.16
CA HIS A 94 9.73 -4.99 23.22
C HIS A 94 9.88 -5.98 22.04
N GLU A 95 10.97 -5.92 21.27
CA GLU A 95 11.16 -6.78 20.10
C GLU A 95 11.09 -8.29 20.42
N ASP A 96 11.60 -8.70 21.59
CA ASP A 96 11.61 -10.10 22.03
C ASP A 96 10.25 -10.63 22.54
N ARG A 97 9.22 -9.78 22.57
CA ARG A 97 7.89 -10.15 23.11
C ARG A 97 6.98 -10.80 22.08
N PHE A 98 7.40 -10.87 20.82
CA PHE A 98 6.62 -11.42 19.72
C PHE A 98 7.15 -12.79 19.31
N ASP A 99 6.25 -13.64 18.83
CA ASP A 99 6.63 -14.97 18.32
C ASP A 99 7.51 -14.91 17.06
N SER A 100 7.55 -13.75 16.39
CA SER A 100 8.40 -13.50 15.23
C SER A 100 9.20 -12.22 15.36
N ASP A 101 10.40 -12.23 14.79
CA ASP A 101 11.25 -11.05 14.66
C ASP A 101 10.48 -9.91 13.94
N PRO A 102 10.32 -8.74 14.59
CA PRO A 102 9.60 -7.63 13.99
C PRO A 102 10.27 -7.05 12.74
N LEU A 103 11.54 -7.38 12.47
CA LEU A 103 12.31 -6.98 11.29
C LEU A 103 12.25 -8.01 10.15
N ASP A 104 11.70 -9.20 10.38
CA ASP A 104 11.51 -10.23 9.35
C ASP A 104 10.39 -9.81 8.38
N VAL A 105 10.78 -9.51 7.14
CA VAL A 105 9.88 -9.06 6.06
C VAL A 105 8.97 -10.18 5.54
N THR A 106 9.19 -11.43 5.94
CA THR A 106 8.30 -12.54 5.60
C THR A 106 7.09 -12.62 6.54
N LYS A 107 7.05 -11.79 7.60
CA LYS A 107 6.03 -11.79 8.65
C LYS A 107 5.20 -10.50 8.64
N THR A 108 3.90 -10.67 8.83
CA THR A 108 2.98 -9.58 9.15
C THR A 108 2.94 -9.37 10.65
N TRP A 109 2.63 -8.14 11.08
CA TRP A 109 2.37 -7.88 12.49
C TRP A 109 0.89 -8.11 12.79
N PRO A 110 0.53 -8.99 13.74
CA PRO A 110 -0.87 -9.27 14.06
C PRO A 110 -1.61 -8.00 14.51
N GLU A 111 -2.71 -7.68 13.84
CA GLU A 111 -3.48 -6.44 14.09
C GLU A 111 -4.21 -6.46 15.45
N ASP A 112 -4.43 -7.63 16.04
CA ASP A 112 -4.98 -7.82 17.38
C ASP A 112 -3.98 -7.46 18.50
N ILE A 113 -2.68 -7.59 18.22
CA ILE A 113 -1.59 -7.25 19.15
C ILE A 113 -1.11 -5.81 18.90
N LEU A 114 -0.89 -5.46 17.63
CA LEU A 114 -0.42 -4.15 17.19
C LEU A 114 -1.50 -3.52 16.30
N PRO A 115 -2.49 -2.81 16.88
CA PRO A 115 -3.63 -2.32 16.12
C PRO A 115 -3.25 -1.23 15.11
N LEU A 116 -3.98 -1.19 14.00
CA LEU A 116 -3.86 -0.14 12.99
C LEU A 116 -4.30 1.22 13.56
N GLN A 117 -3.41 2.20 13.49
CA GLN A 117 -3.64 3.57 13.94
C GLN A 117 -3.80 4.48 12.72
N PRO A 118 -4.94 5.19 12.55
CA PRO A 118 -5.14 6.08 11.41
C PRO A 118 -4.23 7.31 11.48
N VAL A 119 -3.57 7.64 10.37
CA VAL A 119 -2.65 8.78 10.27
C VAL A 119 -3.16 9.85 9.31
N GLY A 120 -3.76 9.44 8.20
CA GLY A 120 -4.18 10.38 7.17
C GLY A 120 -4.85 9.72 5.98
N ARG A 121 -4.90 10.46 4.87
CA ARG A 121 -5.56 10.04 3.64
C ARG A 121 -4.78 10.54 2.41
N LEU A 122 -4.77 9.73 1.36
CA LEU A 122 -4.29 10.08 0.02
C LEU A 122 -5.49 10.11 -0.93
N VAL A 123 -5.64 11.18 -1.70
CA VAL A 123 -6.65 11.29 -2.77
C VAL A 123 -5.93 11.60 -4.07
N LEU A 124 -6.13 10.77 -5.08
CA LEU A 124 -5.60 11.03 -6.42
C LEU A 124 -6.69 11.74 -7.24
N ASN A 125 -6.48 13.02 -7.54
CA ASN A 125 -7.50 13.89 -8.12
C ASN A 125 -7.14 14.53 -9.47
N LYS A 126 -5.98 14.19 -10.03
CA LYS A 126 -5.52 14.70 -11.32
C LYS A 126 -4.74 13.62 -12.07
N ASN A 127 -5.05 13.46 -13.36
CA ASN A 127 -4.26 12.65 -14.29
C ASN A 127 -3.05 13.45 -14.78
N ILE A 128 -1.99 12.73 -15.14
CA ILE A 128 -0.80 13.33 -15.75
C ILE A 128 -1.12 13.93 -17.12
N ASP A 129 -0.40 14.98 -17.48
CA ASP A 129 -0.55 15.67 -18.76
C ASP A 129 0.33 14.99 -19.83
N ASN A 130 1.48 14.43 -19.44
CA ASN A 130 2.40 13.69 -20.31
C ASN A 130 2.90 12.41 -19.65
N PHE A 131 2.54 11.26 -20.23
CA PHE A 131 2.91 9.94 -19.71
C PHE A 131 4.43 9.73 -19.58
N PHE A 132 5.20 10.12 -20.59
CA PHE A 132 6.64 9.86 -20.58
C PHE A 132 7.35 10.74 -19.54
N ALA A 133 7.05 12.03 -19.53
CA ALA A 133 7.73 12.99 -18.66
C ALA A 133 7.36 12.81 -17.18
N GLU A 134 6.12 12.39 -16.87
CA GLU A 134 5.63 12.33 -15.49
C GLU A 134 5.58 10.91 -14.91
N ASN A 135 5.30 9.89 -15.72
CA ASN A 135 5.22 8.50 -15.27
C ASN A 135 6.48 7.70 -15.62
N GLU A 136 6.92 7.72 -16.88
CA GLU A 136 8.05 6.87 -17.31
C GLU A 136 9.40 7.34 -16.73
N GLN A 137 9.57 8.64 -16.51
CA GLN A 137 10.78 9.22 -15.92
C GLN A 137 10.75 9.32 -14.39
N LEU A 138 9.65 8.92 -13.77
CA LEU A 138 9.49 9.01 -12.33
C LEU A 138 10.47 8.03 -11.63
N ALA A 139 11.09 8.45 -10.53
CA ALA A 139 12.00 7.62 -9.76
C ALA A 139 11.60 7.57 -8.28
N PHE A 140 11.26 6.37 -7.78
CA PHE A 140 11.06 6.10 -6.36
C PHE A 140 12.30 5.44 -5.76
N CYS A 141 12.66 5.83 -4.54
CA CYS A 141 13.74 5.18 -3.80
C CYS A 141 13.41 5.20 -2.30
N PRO A 142 13.35 4.03 -1.62
CA PRO A 142 13.07 3.95 -0.18
C PRO A 142 14.12 4.68 0.70
N ALA A 143 15.31 4.96 0.16
CA ALA A 143 16.32 5.74 0.86
C ALA A 143 15.98 7.25 0.95
N ILE A 144 15.00 7.72 0.16
CA ILE A 144 14.51 9.10 0.23
C ILE A 144 13.60 9.23 1.45
N ILE A 145 14.20 9.57 2.58
CA ILE A 145 13.51 9.81 3.85
C ILE A 145 13.56 11.29 4.22
N VAL A 146 12.54 11.75 4.94
CA VAL A 146 12.48 13.11 5.48
C VAL A 146 12.93 13.14 6.95
N PRO A 147 13.64 14.18 7.41
CA PRO A 147 13.94 14.33 8.83
C PRO A 147 12.64 14.44 9.64
N LEU A 148 12.54 13.60 10.67
CA LEU A 148 11.46 13.68 11.65
C LEU A 148 11.85 14.79 12.66
N ARG A 149 11.25 15.96 12.52
CA ARG A 149 11.41 17.11 13.45
C ARG A 149 10.26 17.17 14.44
#